data_AF-A0A7W9ICB5-F1
#
_entry.id   AF-A0A7W9ICB5-F1
#
_cell.length_a   1.000
_cell.length_b   1.000
_cell.length_c   1.000
_cell.angle_alpha   90.00
_cell.angle_beta   90.00
_cell.angle_gamma   90.00
#
_symmetry.space_group_name_H-M   'P 1'
#
loop_
_entity.id
_entity.type
_entity.pdbx_description
1 polymer ?
#
loop_
_entity_poly.entity_id
_entity_poly.type
_entity_poly.pdbx_seq_one_letter_code
_entity_poly.pdbx_strand_id
1 'polypeptide(L)'
;MTVWEEIRDLIGTGDAFKVAAGVAGLDDAGRREVARELPGHIEVARWEVERRLGERSERLGRIRLERGEAYKRFARERGVPLREIHHRWAETLGWGGDMEGTWEDPRLSLPEAERKYPSRAEYDAWIDPMRVAGAGTISGAAAVVAWLNRRDMERRRGFADLVEPVLQAVAARPAEWQADLATRLALRVRVRRDRWEDDPRDRNLPLTFALLGRTGVTPPEHDPLVVVWASTPPTAERLRDDPLLDTLLPRLFQAQGVGSVLREERADPPAAASWLSALHTLAAEGRVDRELLLRGCVGRFLRGGSVTDLRFFARLHELLEPSPAEVASRAGDYLRSPRSNARSPAGRRRIRLGTGSTSVNRREGSSGGRPPWWSPSSRTNTGPGQERRPVSRWCARPDR
;
A
#
# COMPACT_ATOMS: atom_id res chain seq x y z
N MET A 1 39.13 19.36 4.59
CA MET A 1 37.80 18.93 4.14
C MET A 1 36.86 19.18 5.31
N THR A 2 35.80 19.95 5.12
CA THR A 2 34.83 20.18 6.19
C THR A 2 33.92 18.96 6.35
N VAL A 3 33.26 18.82 7.50
CA VAL A 3 32.30 17.73 7.73
C VAL A 3 31.17 17.80 6.72
N TRP A 4 30.74 19.02 6.37
CA TRP A 4 29.76 19.23 5.30
C TRP A 4 30.23 18.70 3.94
N GLU A 5 31.47 18.97 3.54
CA GLU A 5 32.01 18.49 2.26
C GLU A 5 32.00 16.96 2.17
N GLU A 6 32.40 16.28 3.25
CA GLU A 6 32.37 14.82 3.32
C GLU A 6 30.95 14.25 3.16
N ILE A 7 29.97 14.79 3.91
CA ILE A 7 28.58 14.32 3.81
C ILE A 7 27.97 14.68 2.44
N ARG A 8 28.29 15.84 1.89
CA ARG A 8 27.84 16.24 0.54
C ARG A 8 28.36 15.26 -0.52
N ASP A 9 29.63 14.88 -0.44
CA ASP A 9 30.22 13.92 -1.37
C ASP A 9 29.56 12.53 -1.22
N LEU A 10 29.22 12.11 0.01
CA LEU A 10 28.41 10.90 0.23
C LEU A 10 27.01 11.01 -0.36
N ILE A 11 26.32 12.14 -0.23
CA ILE A 11 25.01 12.39 -0.86
C ILE A 11 25.12 12.26 -2.39
N GLY A 12 26.18 12.80 -2.99
CA GLY A 12 26.45 12.71 -4.43
C GLY A 12 26.60 11.28 -4.95
N THR A 13 26.92 10.30 -4.09
CA THR A 13 26.95 8.88 -4.49
C THR A 13 25.55 8.30 -4.74
N GLY A 14 24.49 8.90 -4.17
CA GLY A 14 23.14 8.36 -4.20
C GLY A 14 22.89 7.21 -3.22
N ASP A 15 23.88 6.82 -2.42
CA ASP A 15 23.79 5.69 -1.48
C ASP A 15 23.35 6.13 -0.08
N ALA A 16 22.08 5.89 0.22
CA ALA A 16 21.47 6.25 1.50
C ALA A 16 22.13 5.55 2.71
N PHE A 17 22.66 4.33 2.56
CA PHE A 17 23.31 3.61 3.66
C PHE A 17 24.67 4.21 3.98
N LYS A 18 25.44 4.62 2.96
CA LYS A 18 26.70 5.34 3.18
C LYS A 18 26.47 6.66 3.91
N VAL A 19 25.44 7.41 3.51
CA VAL A 19 25.06 8.63 4.24
C VAL A 19 24.67 8.31 5.67
N ALA A 20 23.88 7.26 5.91
CA ALA A 20 23.48 6.85 7.26
C ALA A 20 24.68 6.54 8.16
N ALA A 21 25.64 5.78 7.64
CA ALA A 21 26.89 5.46 8.34
C ALA A 21 27.72 6.73 8.61
N GLY A 22 27.83 7.63 7.62
CA GLY A 22 28.54 8.90 7.76
C GLY A 22 27.93 9.78 8.84
N VAL A 23 26.61 10.00 8.83
CA VAL A 23 25.95 10.87 9.83
C VAL A 23 25.91 10.26 11.23
N ALA A 24 25.89 8.93 11.35
CA ALA A 24 25.94 8.24 12.64
C ALA A 24 27.28 8.45 13.36
N GLY A 25 28.38 8.65 12.62
CA GLY A 25 29.71 8.90 13.16
C GLY A 25 29.99 10.35 13.57
N LEU A 26 29.08 11.29 13.27
CA LEU A 26 29.30 12.71 13.55
C LEU A 26 29.15 13.04 15.04
N ASP A 27 29.93 14.01 15.51
CA ASP A 27 29.70 14.65 16.79
C ASP A 27 28.59 15.70 16.70
N ASP A 28 28.28 16.35 17.82
CA ASP A 28 27.24 17.38 17.87
C ASP A 28 27.57 18.63 17.02
N ALA A 29 28.85 18.97 16.88
CA ALA A 29 29.28 20.12 16.10
C ALA A 29 29.10 19.84 14.60
N GLY A 30 29.58 18.70 14.13
CA GLY A 30 29.41 18.21 12.77
C GLY A 30 27.96 18.03 12.39
N ARG A 31 27.11 17.49 13.28
CA ARG A 31 25.66 17.42 13.04
C ARG A 31 25.03 18.80 12.82
N ARG A 32 25.41 19.79 13.63
CA ARG A 32 24.90 21.17 13.49
C ARG A 32 25.40 21.84 12.21
N GLU A 33 26.64 21.59 11.83
CA GLU A 33 27.20 22.07 10.57
C GLU A 33 26.40 21.53 9.38
N VAL A 34 26.25 20.22 9.29
CA VAL A 34 25.50 19.58 8.19
C VAL A 34 24.04 20.04 8.18
N ALA A 35 23.38 20.07 9.33
CA ALA A 35 21.98 20.50 9.41
C ALA A 35 21.75 21.96 8.94
N ARG A 36 22.77 22.82 9.02
CA ARG A 36 22.71 24.22 8.55
C ARG A 36 22.78 24.30 7.03
N GLU A 37 23.69 23.55 6.42
CA GLU A 37 23.98 23.61 4.98
C GLU A 37 22.99 22.78 4.14
N LEU A 38 22.50 21.67 4.70
CA LEU A 38 21.66 20.69 3.99
C LEU A 38 20.44 21.29 3.26
N PRO A 39 19.67 22.23 3.83
CA PRO A 39 18.53 22.83 3.12
C PRO A 39 18.93 23.58 1.84
N GLY A 40 20.10 24.22 1.83
CA GLY A 40 20.61 24.97 0.67
C GLY A 40 21.09 24.07 -0.47
N HIS A 41 21.39 22.80 -0.18
CA HIS A 41 21.89 21.84 -1.15
C HIS A 41 20.80 21.08 -1.93
N ILE A 42 19.53 21.22 -1.55
CA ILE A 42 18.41 20.48 -2.19
C ILE A 42 18.35 20.69 -3.70
N GLU A 43 18.38 21.96 -4.15
CA GLU A 43 18.29 22.26 -5.58
C GLU A 43 19.54 21.81 -6.34
N VAL A 44 20.71 21.86 -5.70
CA VAL A 44 21.97 21.38 -6.28
C VAL A 44 21.92 19.86 -6.49
N ALA A 45 21.55 19.10 -5.46
CA ALA A 45 21.45 17.64 -5.53
C ALA A 45 20.43 17.18 -6.59
N ARG A 46 19.27 17.86 -6.67
CA ARG A 46 18.27 17.60 -7.71
C ARG A 46 18.83 17.89 -9.10
N TRP A 47 19.42 19.07 -9.29
CA TRP A 47 19.95 19.51 -10.57
C TRP A 47 21.06 18.60 -11.08
N GLU A 48 21.96 18.13 -10.21
CA GLU A 48 23.06 17.22 -10.60
C GLU A 48 22.54 15.89 -11.14
N VAL A 49 21.52 15.30 -10.49
CA VAL A 49 20.87 14.09 -10.98
C VAL A 49 20.15 14.35 -12.29
N GLU A 50 19.38 15.43 -12.39
CA GLU A 50 18.64 15.79 -13.60
C GLU A 50 19.58 16.06 -14.78
N ARG A 51 20.69 16.77 -14.58
CA ARG A 51 21.72 17.01 -15.60
C ARG A 51 22.32 15.70 -16.08
N ARG A 52 22.79 14.84 -15.16
CA ARG A 52 23.42 13.54 -15.51
C ARG A 52 22.47 12.64 -16.29
N LEU A 53 21.21 12.57 -15.87
CA LEU A 53 20.21 11.74 -16.54
C LEU A 53 19.69 12.37 -17.83
N GLY A 54 19.67 13.70 -17.93
CA GLY A 54 19.42 14.45 -19.15
C GLY A 54 20.46 14.13 -20.21
N GLU A 55 21.75 14.27 -19.89
CA GLU A 55 22.86 13.92 -20.78
C GLU A 55 22.79 12.45 -21.23
N ARG A 56 22.47 11.53 -20.31
CA ARG A 56 22.23 10.12 -20.64
C ARG A 56 21.05 9.96 -21.59
N SER A 57 19.93 10.63 -21.33
CA SER A 57 18.71 10.55 -22.15
C SER A 57 18.96 11.10 -23.55
N GLU A 58 19.66 12.23 -23.68
CA GLU A 58 20.06 12.81 -24.97
C GLU A 58 21.00 11.88 -25.75
N ARG A 59 21.98 11.28 -25.07
CA ARG A 59 22.86 10.26 -25.69
C ARG A 59 22.05 9.08 -26.21
N LEU A 60 21.15 8.51 -25.39
CA LEU A 60 20.29 7.40 -25.78
C LEU A 60 19.34 7.78 -26.91
N GLY A 61 18.82 9.01 -26.90
CA GLY A 61 18.01 9.57 -27.98
C GLY A 61 18.76 9.59 -29.31
N ARG A 62 20.00 10.10 -29.33
CA ARG A 62 20.86 10.09 -30.52
C ARG A 62 21.12 8.68 -31.04
N ILE A 63 21.56 7.77 -30.17
CA ILE A 63 21.83 6.37 -30.53
C ILE A 63 20.58 5.70 -31.12
N ARG A 64 19.40 5.93 -30.53
CA ARG A 64 18.14 5.35 -31.03
C ARG A 64 17.69 5.95 -32.36
N LEU A 65 17.90 7.24 -32.59
CA LEU A 65 17.62 7.88 -33.88
C LEU A 65 18.52 7.31 -34.98
N GLU A 66 19.83 7.21 -34.72
CA GLU A 66 20.80 6.61 -35.65
C GLU A 66 20.47 5.15 -35.96
N ARG A 67 20.12 4.35 -34.93
CA ARG A 67 19.68 2.96 -35.08
C ARG A 67 18.37 2.86 -35.88
N GLY A 68 17.42 3.74 -35.62
CA GLY A 68 16.16 3.82 -36.36
C GLY A 68 16.39 4.11 -37.84
N GLU A 69 17.29 5.03 -38.18
CA GLU A 69 17.66 5.31 -39.57
C GLU A 69 18.43 4.16 -40.23
N ALA A 70 19.32 3.48 -39.50
CA ALA A 70 20.02 2.29 -39.99
C ALA A 70 19.04 1.14 -40.30
N TYR A 71 18.07 0.89 -39.41
CA TYR A 71 17.03 -0.10 -39.64
C TYR A 71 16.15 0.24 -40.86
N LYS A 72 15.74 1.52 -41.02
CA LYS A 72 15.00 1.97 -42.22
C LYS A 72 15.79 1.75 -43.51
N ARG A 73 17.13 1.87 -43.50
CA ARG A 73 17.98 1.55 -44.66
C ARG A 73 17.98 0.04 -44.95
N PHE A 74 18.28 -0.78 -43.94
CA PHE A 74 18.27 -2.25 -44.04
C PHE A 74 16.92 -2.81 -44.54
N ALA A 75 15.80 -2.29 -44.03
CA ALA A 75 14.47 -2.71 -44.44
C ALA A 75 14.14 -2.31 -45.88
N ARG A 76 14.62 -1.13 -46.35
CA ARG A 76 14.49 -0.71 -47.76
C ARG A 76 15.26 -1.62 -48.71
N GLU A 77 16.48 -2.01 -48.35
CA GLU A 77 17.32 -2.92 -49.15
C GLU A 77 16.66 -4.30 -49.34
N ARG A 78 15.83 -4.74 -48.39
CA ARG A 78 15.07 -6.00 -48.45
C ARG A 78 13.65 -5.86 -49.00
N GLY A 79 13.24 -4.66 -49.43
CA GLY A 79 11.90 -4.43 -49.98
C GLY A 79 10.75 -4.49 -48.95
N VAL A 80 11.03 -4.31 -47.66
CA VAL A 80 10.00 -4.34 -46.61
C VAL A 80 9.15 -3.04 -46.66
N PRO A 81 7.81 -3.12 -46.66
CA PRO A 81 6.95 -1.93 -46.69
C PRO A 81 7.10 -1.03 -45.46
N LEU A 82 7.10 0.30 -45.65
CA LEU A 82 7.29 1.29 -44.57
C LEU A 82 6.28 1.18 -43.42
N ARG A 83 5.04 0.77 -43.71
CA ARG A 83 4.00 0.53 -42.69
C ARG A 83 4.38 -0.57 -41.70
N GLU A 84 5.08 -1.60 -42.20
CA GLU A 84 5.51 -2.75 -41.40
C GLU A 84 6.73 -2.39 -40.56
N ILE A 85 7.62 -1.54 -41.10
CA ILE A 85 8.70 -0.90 -40.35
C ILE A 85 8.13 -0.09 -39.19
N HIS A 86 7.10 0.74 -39.42
CA HIS A 86 6.47 1.54 -38.37
C HIS A 86 5.76 0.69 -37.30
N HIS A 87 5.08 -0.38 -37.70
CA HIS A 87 4.44 -1.32 -36.78
C HIS A 87 5.47 -2.01 -35.88
N ARG A 88 6.50 -2.62 -36.49
CA ARG A 88 7.59 -3.28 -35.75
C ARG A 88 8.36 -2.31 -34.85
N TRP A 89 8.57 -1.08 -35.30
CA TRP A 89 9.19 0.00 -34.52
C TRP A 89 8.32 0.41 -33.32
N ALA A 90 7.00 0.55 -33.50
CA ALA A 90 6.08 0.88 -32.41
C ALA A 90 5.98 -0.23 -31.36
N GLU A 91 6.02 -1.50 -31.77
CA GLU A 91 5.95 -2.66 -30.88
C GLU A 91 7.22 -2.84 -30.02
N THR A 92 8.38 -2.44 -30.52
CA THR A 92 9.67 -2.75 -29.88
C THR A 92 10.38 -1.50 -29.32
N LEU A 93 10.43 -0.38 -30.04
CA LEU A 93 11.17 0.82 -29.60
C LEU A 93 10.34 1.82 -28.79
N GLY A 94 9.01 1.80 -28.93
CA GLY A 94 8.09 2.60 -28.10
C GLY A 94 8.19 2.31 -26.60
N TRP A 95 8.70 1.12 -26.24
CA TRP A 95 8.87 0.63 -24.88
C TRP A 95 10.32 0.27 -24.50
N GLY A 96 11.28 0.46 -25.41
CA GLY A 96 12.72 0.22 -25.14
C GLY A 96 13.21 -1.22 -25.26
N GLY A 97 12.58 -2.05 -26.09
CA GLY A 97 13.06 -3.40 -26.45
C GLY A 97 13.96 -3.43 -27.69
N ASP A 98 14.66 -4.56 -27.87
CA ASP A 98 15.34 -4.90 -29.13
C ASP A 98 14.31 -5.35 -30.18
N MET A 99 14.53 -5.02 -31.46
CA MET A 99 13.58 -5.42 -32.50
C MET A 99 13.81 -6.86 -32.96
N GLU A 100 12.75 -7.58 -33.27
CA GLU A 100 12.85 -8.86 -33.98
C GLU A 100 13.56 -8.65 -35.34
N GLY A 101 14.67 -9.38 -35.57
CA GLY A 101 15.59 -9.18 -36.69
C GLY A 101 16.83 -8.32 -36.41
N THR A 102 16.93 -7.62 -35.26
CA THR A 102 18.18 -6.93 -34.85
C THR A 102 19.26 -7.89 -34.35
N TRP A 103 18.90 -9.15 -34.10
CA TRP A 103 19.82 -10.25 -33.83
C TRP A 103 20.58 -10.72 -35.08
N GLU A 104 20.06 -10.41 -36.28
CA GLU A 104 20.68 -10.78 -37.56
C GLU A 104 21.84 -9.85 -37.95
N ASP A 105 21.83 -8.60 -37.46
CA ASP A 105 22.96 -7.68 -37.55
C ASP A 105 23.35 -7.19 -36.14
N PRO A 106 24.41 -7.77 -35.53
CA PRO A 106 24.88 -7.39 -34.20
C PRO A 106 25.17 -5.88 -34.03
N ARG A 107 25.43 -5.15 -35.13
CA ARG A 107 25.62 -3.69 -35.11
C ARG A 107 24.35 -2.93 -34.73
N LEU A 108 23.20 -3.58 -34.84
CA LEU A 108 21.90 -3.04 -34.44
C LEU A 108 21.49 -3.50 -33.04
N SER A 109 22.33 -4.17 -32.23
CA SER A 109 22.01 -4.50 -30.83
C SER A 109 22.52 -3.43 -29.87
N LEU A 110 21.77 -3.14 -28.80
CA LEU A 110 22.21 -2.21 -27.75
C LEU A 110 22.78 -2.95 -26.54
N PRO A 111 23.86 -2.41 -25.92
CA PRO A 111 24.26 -2.84 -24.58
C PRO A 111 23.09 -2.71 -23.61
N GLU A 112 23.02 -3.62 -22.64
CA GLU A 112 21.87 -3.70 -21.71
C GLU A 112 21.61 -2.38 -20.97
N ALA A 113 22.67 -1.67 -20.57
CA ALA A 113 22.60 -0.36 -19.90
C ALA A 113 21.94 0.75 -20.75
N GLU A 114 21.86 0.57 -22.07
CA GLU A 114 21.33 1.52 -23.05
C GLU A 114 19.94 1.13 -23.59
N ARG A 115 19.44 -0.05 -23.21
CA ARG A 115 18.10 -0.53 -23.59
C ARG A 115 16.98 0.27 -22.94
N LYS A 116 17.21 0.91 -21.81
CA LYS A 116 16.18 1.65 -21.06
C LYS A 116 16.56 3.12 -20.91
N TYR A 117 15.60 4.00 -21.18
CA TYR A 117 15.70 5.38 -20.72
C TYR A 117 15.72 5.43 -19.19
N PRO A 118 16.31 6.47 -18.59
CA PRO A 118 16.25 6.65 -17.15
C PRO A 118 14.81 6.59 -16.64
N SER A 119 14.60 5.75 -15.64
CA SER A 119 13.33 5.66 -14.93
C SER A 119 13.09 6.90 -14.08
N ARG A 120 11.82 7.17 -13.73
CA ARG A 120 11.48 8.26 -12.81
C ARG A 120 12.12 8.08 -11.43
N ALA A 121 12.30 6.83 -10.98
CA ALA A 121 12.97 6.52 -9.73
C ALA A 121 14.45 6.96 -9.72
N GLU A 122 15.14 6.88 -10.86
CA GLU A 122 16.51 7.37 -10.98
C GLU A 122 16.59 8.90 -10.83
N TYR A 123 15.61 9.64 -11.35
CA TYR A 123 15.51 11.09 -11.15
C TYR A 123 15.24 11.48 -9.69
N ASP A 124 14.65 10.57 -8.93
CA ASP A 124 14.30 10.75 -7.51
C ASP A 124 15.37 10.15 -6.57
N ALA A 125 16.50 9.64 -7.10
CA ALA A 125 17.52 8.92 -6.33
C ALA A 125 18.27 9.80 -5.32
N TRP A 126 18.28 11.12 -5.50
CA TRP A 126 18.86 12.07 -4.53
C TRP A 126 18.02 12.22 -3.25
N ILE A 127 16.75 11.79 -3.26
CA ILE A 127 15.81 12.03 -2.16
C ILE A 127 16.16 11.24 -0.91
N ASP A 128 16.45 9.93 -1.01
CA ASP A 128 16.74 9.11 0.18
C ASP A 128 18.02 9.54 0.90
N PRO A 129 19.16 9.78 0.21
CA PRO A 129 20.36 10.35 0.83
C PRO A 129 20.08 11.65 1.59
N MET A 130 19.33 12.59 0.99
CA MET A 130 18.97 13.85 1.64
C MET A 130 18.07 13.66 2.87
N ARG A 131 17.16 12.69 2.82
CA ARG A 131 16.29 12.37 3.96
C ARG A 131 17.06 11.78 5.12
N VAL A 132 17.95 10.82 4.83
CA VAL A 132 18.83 10.21 5.82
C VAL A 132 19.75 11.25 6.44
N ALA A 133 20.37 12.10 5.63
CA ALA A 133 21.23 13.18 6.10
C ALA A 133 20.50 14.08 7.09
N GLY A 134 19.29 14.54 6.73
CA GLY A 134 18.50 15.42 7.60
C GLY A 134 17.98 14.72 8.85
N ALA A 135 17.53 13.47 8.75
CA ALA A 135 17.08 12.70 9.90
C ALA A 135 18.21 12.45 10.92
N GLY A 136 19.44 12.18 10.45
CA GLY A 136 20.60 11.98 11.31
C GLY A 136 21.16 13.25 11.92
N THR A 137 21.09 14.39 11.24
CA THR A 137 21.82 15.61 11.62
C THR A 137 20.96 16.65 12.34
N ILE A 138 19.69 16.79 11.96
CA ILE A 138 18.77 17.76 12.58
C ILE A 138 18.51 17.37 14.04
N SER A 139 18.67 18.33 14.96
CA SER A 139 18.63 18.08 16.40
C SER A 139 17.22 17.84 16.95
N GLY A 140 16.19 18.53 16.46
CA GLY A 140 14.82 18.44 16.97
C GLY A 140 13.96 17.43 16.23
N ALA A 141 13.26 16.56 16.94
CA ALA A 141 12.33 15.58 16.34
C ALA A 141 11.24 16.26 15.49
N ALA A 142 10.67 17.38 15.96
CA ALA A 142 9.71 18.15 15.17
C ALA A 142 10.28 18.69 13.85
N ALA A 143 11.54 19.12 13.86
CA ALA A 143 12.22 19.60 12.67
C ALA A 143 12.56 18.46 11.71
N VAL A 144 12.93 17.28 12.22
CA VAL A 144 13.06 16.05 11.40
C VAL A 144 11.74 15.68 10.76
N VAL A 145 10.62 15.72 11.50
CA VAL A 145 9.29 15.47 10.91
C VAL A 145 8.96 16.48 9.83
N ALA A 146 9.27 17.77 10.02
CA ALA A 146 9.08 18.78 8.99
C ALA A 146 9.94 18.50 7.75
N TRP A 147 11.21 18.11 7.95
CA TRP A 147 12.16 17.74 6.90
C TRP A 147 11.66 16.56 6.06
N LEU A 148 11.27 15.45 6.70
CA LEU A 148 10.77 14.23 6.05
C LEU A 148 9.44 14.43 5.30
N ASN A 149 8.71 15.51 5.60
CA ASN A 149 7.45 15.86 4.95
C ASN A 149 7.58 17.05 3.98
N ARG A 150 8.80 17.47 3.61
CA ARG A 150 8.98 18.54 2.63
C ARG A 150 8.46 18.13 1.25
N ARG A 151 7.79 19.08 0.58
CA ARG A 151 7.30 18.91 -0.79
C ARG A 151 8.43 18.71 -1.81
N ASP A 152 9.60 19.29 -1.57
CA ASP A 152 10.77 19.14 -2.45
C ASP A 152 11.24 17.70 -2.58
N MET A 153 10.95 16.89 -1.55
CA MET A 153 11.26 15.47 -1.48
C MET A 153 10.10 14.61 -1.98
N GLU A 154 9.03 15.19 -2.53
CA GLU A 154 7.93 14.43 -3.10
C GLU A 154 8.35 13.69 -4.38
N ARG A 155 8.43 12.36 -4.27
CA ARG A 155 8.68 11.47 -5.42
C ARG A 155 7.59 11.61 -6.49
N ARG A 156 8.02 11.52 -7.75
CA ARG A 156 7.14 11.62 -8.93
C ARG A 156 6.34 10.33 -9.18
N ARG A 157 6.90 9.14 -8.84
CA ARG A 157 6.26 7.80 -8.70
C ARG A 157 7.28 6.83 -8.08
N GLY A 158 6.87 5.86 -7.26
CA GLY A 158 7.76 4.77 -6.81
C GLY A 158 7.42 4.16 -5.45
N PHE A 159 8.06 3.02 -5.16
CA PHE A 159 7.91 2.26 -3.91
C PHE A 159 8.30 3.07 -2.67
N ALA A 160 7.88 2.56 -1.51
CA ALA A 160 8.14 3.14 -0.19
C ALA A 160 9.60 3.56 -0.01
N ASP A 161 9.80 4.67 0.69
CA ASP A 161 11.12 5.21 0.98
C ASP A 161 12.00 4.21 1.74
N LEU A 162 13.31 4.32 1.60
CA LEU A 162 14.24 3.46 2.33
C LEU A 162 14.13 3.74 3.85
N VAL A 163 13.45 2.85 4.55
CA VAL A 163 13.23 2.93 6.00
C VAL A 163 14.52 2.68 6.76
N GLU A 164 15.26 1.63 6.39
CA GLU A 164 16.40 1.14 7.16
C GLU A 164 17.54 2.16 7.30
N PRO A 165 17.96 2.87 6.23
CA PRO A 165 18.96 3.94 6.36
C PRO A 165 18.54 5.06 7.31
N VAL A 166 17.26 5.43 7.31
CA VAL A 166 16.75 6.47 8.21
C VAL A 166 16.77 5.96 9.66
N LEU A 167 16.35 4.71 9.89
CA LEU A 167 16.43 4.07 11.20
C LEU A 167 17.87 3.99 11.72
N GLN A 168 18.83 3.64 10.85
CA GLN A 168 20.25 3.61 11.18
C GLN A 168 20.76 5.01 11.56
N ALA A 169 20.40 6.04 10.81
CA ALA A 169 20.83 7.41 11.08
C ALA A 169 20.29 7.96 12.42
N VAL A 170 19.11 7.54 12.84
CA VAL A 170 18.50 7.99 14.12
C VAL A 170 18.81 7.05 15.29
N ALA A 171 19.41 5.88 15.07
CA ALA A 171 19.62 4.86 16.10
C ALA A 171 20.48 5.34 17.27
N ALA A 172 21.44 6.23 17.01
CA ALA A 172 22.33 6.80 18.04
C ALA A 172 21.67 7.90 18.90
N ARG A 173 20.44 8.32 18.57
CA ARG A 173 19.72 9.36 19.33
C ARG A 173 19.19 8.80 20.65
N PRO A 174 19.01 9.64 21.70
CA PRO A 174 18.39 9.21 22.95
C PRO A 174 17.02 8.56 22.74
N ALA A 175 16.66 7.58 23.57
CA ALA A 175 15.40 6.84 23.44
C ALA A 175 14.17 7.75 23.50
N GLU A 176 14.17 8.74 24.40
CA GLU A 176 13.09 9.74 24.52
C GLU A 176 12.91 10.56 23.25
N TRP A 177 14.01 10.89 22.58
CA TRP A 177 13.98 11.61 21.31
C TRP A 177 13.38 10.75 20.20
N GLN A 178 13.74 9.46 20.14
CA GLN A 178 13.20 8.52 19.16
C GLN A 178 11.70 8.31 19.37
N ALA A 179 11.25 8.24 20.63
CA ALA A 179 9.84 8.14 20.98
C ALA A 179 9.05 9.40 20.60
N ASP A 180 9.59 10.60 20.84
CA ASP A 180 8.96 11.86 20.39
C ASP A 180 8.85 11.93 18.87
N LEU A 181 9.89 11.50 18.13
CA LEU A 181 9.85 11.40 16.68
C LEU A 181 8.75 10.43 16.21
N ALA A 182 8.66 9.24 16.81
CA ALA A 182 7.65 8.23 16.47
C ALA A 182 6.23 8.77 16.70
N THR A 183 5.96 9.39 17.85
CA THR A 183 4.66 9.99 18.17
C THR A 183 4.29 11.10 17.20
N ARG A 184 5.23 11.99 16.86
CA ARG A 184 4.96 13.10 15.92
C ARG A 184 4.69 12.60 14.50
N LEU A 185 5.42 11.58 14.04
CA LEU A 185 5.16 10.95 12.76
C LEU A 185 3.80 10.24 12.75
N ALA A 186 3.43 9.56 13.84
CA ALA A 186 2.13 8.93 13.99
C ALA A 186 0.97 9.94 13.89
N LEU A 187 1.08 11.10 14.55
CA LEU A 187 0.08 12.17 14.47
C LEU A 187 -0.04 12.83 13.09
N ARG A 188 0.99 12.70 12.24
CA ARG A 188 0.97 13.22 10.86
C ARG A 188 0.25 12.31 9.88
N VAL A 189 -0.03 11.06 10.26
CA VAL A 189 -0.68 10.08 9.39
C VAL A 189 -2.07 10.55 8.97
N ARG A 190 -2.34 10.48 7.67
CA ARG A 190 -3.63 10.88 7.08
C ARG A 190 -4.26 9.75 6.25
N VAL A 191 -5.57 9.59 6.38
CA VAL A 191 -6.37 8.75 5.48
C VAL A 191 -6.70 9.56 4.23
N ARG A 192 -6.11 9.21 3.07
CA ARG A 192 -6.48 9.79 1.77
C ARG A 192 -7.55 8.91 1.11
N ARG A 193 -8.71 9.51 0.78
CA ARG A 193 -9.89 8.81 0.21
C ARG A 193 -9.77 8.52 -1.29
N ASP A 194 -9.09 9.39 -2.04
CA ASP A 194 -9.01 9.30 -3.50
C ASP A 194 -7.72 8.59 -3.90
N ARG A 195 -7.71 7.27 -3.74
CA ARG A 195 -6.54 6.43 -4.03
C ARG A 195 -6.66 5.83 -5.42
N TRP A 196 -5.62 6.00 -6.24
CA TRP A 196 -5.33 5.12 -7.36
C TRP A 196 -4.34 4.03 -6.89
N GLU A 197 -4.34 2.85 -7.51
CA GLU A 197 -3.56 1.68 -7.08
C GLU A 197 -2.05 1.98 -6.87
N ASP A 198 -1.53 2.98 -7.58
CA ASP A 198 -0.12 3.43 -7.53
C ASP A 198 0.13 4.68 -6.65
N ASP A 199 -0.88 5.24 -5.96
CA ASP A 199 -0.67 6.39 -5.06
C ASP A 199 0.13 5.93 -3.83
N PRO A 200 1.36 6.44 -3.60
CA PRO A 200 2.11 6.06 -2.43
C PRO A 200 1.29 6.40 -1.19
N ARG A 201 1.03 5.37 -0.37
CA ARG A 201 0.58 5.53 1.02
C ARG A 201 1.42 6.62 1.68
N ASP A 202 0.90 7.22 2.76
CA ASP A 202 1.69 8.15 3.56
C ASP A 202 3.12 7.62 3.68
N ARG A 203 4.04 8.33 3.05
CA ARG A 203 5.35 7.77 2.68
C ARG A 203 6.17 7.40 3.91
N ASN A 204 5.91 8.14 4.99
CA ASN A 204 6.55 7.97 6.26
C ASN A 204 5.90 6.85 7.05
N LEU A 205 4.78 6.27 6.61
CA LEU A 205 4.07 5.23 7.33
C LEU A 205 4.93 4.00 7.66
N PRO A 206 5.71 3.41 6.72
CA PRO A 206 6.58 2.29 7.07
C PRO A 206 7.63 2.67 8.12
N LEU A 207 8.19 3.89 8.01
CA LEU A 207 9.11 4.45 9.01
C LEU A 207 8.42 4.67 10.37
N THR A 208 7.20 5.20 10.38
CA THR A 208 6.38 5.42 11.58
C THR A 208 6.14 4.10 12.30
N PHE A 209 5.69 3.06 11.60
CA PHE A 209 5.45 1.76 12.22
C PHE A 209 6.73 1.11 12.72
N ALA A 210 7.83 1.20 11.96
CA ALA A 210 9.11 0.68 12.41
C ALA A 210 9.64 1.41 13.67
N LEU A 211 9.50 2.73 13.74
CA LEU A 211 9.88 3.52 14.93
C LEU A 211 8.99 3.21 16.13
N LEU A 212 7.66 3.14 15.94
CA LEU A 212 6.75 2.74 17.02
C LEU A 212 7.07 1.34 17.54
N GLY A 213 7.34 0.38 16.64
CA GLY A 213 7.70 -0.98 17.02
C GLY A 213 9.05 -1.08 17.74
N ARG A 214 10.06 -0.30 17.33
CA ARG A 214 11.38 -0.28 17.98
C ARG A 214 11.39 0.45 19.32
N THR A 215 10.64 1.54 19.43
CA THR A 215 10.61 2.36 20.66
C THR A 215 9.65 1.80 21.71
N GLY A 216 8.66 1.00 21.30
CA GLY A 216 7.62 0.47 22.19
C GLY A 216 6.73 1.56 22.79
N VAL A 217 6.81 2.80 22.29
CA VAL A 217 5.98 3.89 22.79
C VAL A 217 4.52 3.60 22.47
N THR A 218 3.63 3.84 23.42
CA THR A 218 2.19 3.73 23.18
C THR A 218 1.82 4.72 22.06
N PRO A 219 1.32 4.26 20.90
CA PRO A 219 0.92 5.15 19.83
C PRO A 219 -0.15 6.13 20.31
N PRO A 220 -0.11 7.39 19.85
CA PRO A 220 -1.07 8.41 20.24
C PRO A 220 -2.50 8.04 19.81
N GLU A 221 -3.49 8.63 20.47
CA GLU A 221 -4.91 8.45 20.13
C GLU A 221 -5.22 9.12 18.77
N HIS A 222 -4.98 8.39 17.69
CA HIS A 222 -5.11 8.93 16.33
C HIS A 222 -5.74 7.89 15.40
N ASP A 223 -7.05 7.99 15.20
CA ASP A 223 -7.83 7.06 14.37
C ASP A 223 -7.24 6.84 12.96
N PRO A 224 -6.73 7.85 12.23
CA PRO A 224 -6.07 7.65 10.94
C PRO A 224 -4.93 6.63 10.96
N LEU A 225 -4.17 6.53 12.05
CA LEU A 225 -3.10 5.54 12.19
C LEU A 225 -3.66 4.11 12.15
N VAL A 226 -4.73 3.87 12.92
CA VAL A 226 -5.41 2.57 13.01
C VAL A 226 -6.05 2.20 11.67
N VAL A 227 -6.70 3.17 11.02
CA VAL A 227 -7.32 2.97 9.70
C VAL A 227 -6.29 2.58 8.66
N VAL A 228 -5.13 3.23 8.65
CA VAL A 228 -4.06 2.94 7.71
C VAL A 228 -3.38 1.60 8.01
N TRP A 229 -3.16 1.26 9.29
CA TRP A 229 -2.69 -0.06 9.72
C TRP A 229 -3.64 -1.17 9.23
N ALA A 230 -4.95 -0.99 9.45
CA ALA A 230 -6.00 -1.91 8.99
C ALA A 230 -6.12 -2.01 7.45
N SER A 231 -5.67 -1.01 6.70
CA SER A 231 -5.76 -1.00 5.23
C SER A 231 -4.85 -1.99 4.51
N THR A 232 -3.96 -2.69 5.23
CA THR A 232 -3.09 -3.71 4.67
C THR A 232 -3.52 -5.08 5.16
N PRO A 233 -4.12 -5.93 4.31
CA PRO A 233 -4.54 -7.26 4.75
C PRO A 233 -3.34 -8.08 5.25
N PRO A 234 -3.39 -8.63 6.48
CA PRO A 234 -2.31 -9.42 7.04
C PRO A 234 -2.49 -10.92 6.81
N THR A 235 -1.36 -11.63 6.78
CA THR A 235 -1.32 -13.06 7.06
C THR A 235 -1.24 -13.25 8.59
N ALA A 236 -1.68 -14.41 9.09
CA ALA A 236 -1.59 -14.72 10.52
C ALA A 236 -0.14 -14.64 11.02
N GLU A 237 0.83 -15.12 10.23
CA GLU A 237 2.26 -15.04 10.53
C GLU A 237 2.75 -13.60 10.67
N ARG A 238 2.50 -12.75 9.66
CA ARG A 238 2.93 -11.34 9.70
C ARG A 238 2.28 -10.56 10.83
N LEU A 239 1.02 -10.88 11.16
CA LEU A 239 0.32 -10.24 12.27
C LEU A 239 0.83 -10.71 13.63
N ARG A 240 1.25 -11.98 13.75
CA ARG A 240 1.82 -12.56 14.98
C ARG A 240 3.09 -11.83 15.41
N ASP A 241 3.93 -11.51 14.44
CA ASP A 241 5.24 -10.88 14.65
C ASP A 241 5.16 -9.35 14.65
N ASP A 242 3.97 -8.76 14.46
CA ASP A 242 3.79 -7.30 14.45
C ASP A 242 3.90 -6.74 15.89
N PRO A 243 4.92 -5.91 16.19
CA PRO A 243 5.08 -5.30 17.52
C PRO A 243 3.91 -4.39 17.92
N LEU A 244 3.15 -3.90 16.94
CA LEU A 244 2.03 -2.99 17.16
C LEU A 244 0.71 -3.71 17.42
N LEU A 245 0.67 -5.05 17.29
CA LEU A 245 -0.54 -5.85 17.45
C LEU A 245 -1.24 -5.55 18.77
N ASP A 246 -0.53 -5.68 19.89
CA ASP A 246 -1.14 -5.58 21.22
C ASP A 246 -1.66 -4.17 21.52
N THR A 247 -1.10 -3.15 20.87
CA THR A 247 -1.49 -1.75 21.11
C THR A 247 -2.54 -1.24 20.14
N LEU A 248 -2.48 -1.64 18.86
CA LEU A 248 -3.41 -1.19 17.82
C LEU A 248 -4.66 -2.08 17.71
N LEU A 249 -4.59 -3.36 18.09
CA LEU A 249 -5.75 -4.25 18.03
C LEU A 249 -6.92 -3.78 18.93
N PRO A 250 -6.71 -3.39 20.21
CA PRO A 250 -7.81 -2.84 21.01
C PRO A 250 -8.41 -1.58 20.39
N ARG A 251 -7.58 -0.76 19.73
CA ARG A 251 -7.97 0.49 19.06
C ARG A 251 -8.77 0.22 17.77
N LEU A 252 -8.53 -0.89 17.09
CA LEU A 252 -9.27 -1.30 15.88
C LEU A 252 -10.79 -1.35 16.11
N PHE A 253 -11.22 -1.74 17.31
CA PHE A 253 -12.64 -1.78 17.69
C PHE A 253 -13.23 -0.43 18.11
N GLN A 254 -12.40 0.60 18.27
CA GLN A 254 -12.77 1.92 18.80
C GLN A 254 -12.68 3.01 17.74
N ALA A 255 -11.69 2.92 16.85
CA ALA A 255 -11.38 3.93 15.86
C ALA A 255 -12.48 4.10 14.81
N GLN A 256 -12.78 5.35 14.48
CA GLN A 256 -13.70 5.70 13.41
C GLN A 256 -13.06 5.42 12.04
N GLY A 257 -13.87 5.00 11.06
CA GLY A 257 -13.42 4.75 9.68
C GLY A 257 -12.84 3.36 9.40
N VAL A 258 -12.48 2.58 10.43
CA VAL A 258 -11.97 1.20 10.28
C VAL A 258 -12.96 0.31 9.53
N GLY A 259 -14.25 0.41 9.86
CA GLY A 259 -15.30 -0.38 9.21
C GLY A 259 -15.41 -0.15 7.71
N SER A 260 -15.12 1.09 7.25
CA SER A 260 -15.13 1.44 5.83
C SER A 260 -13.97 0.79 5.09
N VAL A 261 -12.79 0.74 5.70
CA VAL A 261 -11.60 0.10 5.13
C VAL A 261 -11.74 -1.42 5.08
N LEU A 262 -12.35 -2.03 6.10
CA LEU A 262 -12.52 -3.48 6.20
C LEU A 262 -13.80 -4.00 5.54
N ARG A 263 -14.59 -3.14 4.88
CA ARG A 263 -15.93 -3.51 4.35
C ARG A 263 -15.89 -4.59 3.26
N GLU A 264 -14.76 -4.71 2.57
CA GLU A 264 -14.57 -5.61 1.41
C GLU A 264 -14.06 -6.99 1.82
N GLU A 265 -13.67 -7.17 3.10
CA GLU A 265 -13.23 -8.45 3.67
C GLU A 265 -14.33 -9.50 3.60
N ARG A 266 -14.05 -10.62 2.91
CA ARG A 266 -15.02 -11.72 2.72
C ARG A 266 -14.80 -12.81 3.76
N ALA A 267 -15.91 -13.37 4.26
CA ALA A 267 -15.89 -14.43 5.26
C ALA A 267 -16.02 -15.84 4.65
N ASP A 268 -16.37 -15.97 3.36
CA ASP A 268 -16.64 -17.28 2.74
C ASP A 268 -16.15 -17.37 1.29
N PRO A 269 -15.08 -18.16 1.01
CA PRO A 269 -14.03 -18.50 1.97
C PRO A 269 -13.18 -17.24 2.27
N PRO A 270 -12.65 -17.08 3.50
CA PRO A 270 -11.74 -16.00 3.78
C PRO A 270 -10.44 -16.23 3.00
N ALA A 271 -9.90 -15.18 2.39
CA ALA A 271 -8.59 -15.28 1.74
C ALA A 271 -7.52 -15.59 2.80
N ALA A 272 -6.49 -16.34 2.42
CA ALA A 272 -5.37 -16.64 3.32
C ALA A 272 -4.69 -15.36 3.87
N ALA A 273 -4.72 -14.28 3.10
CA ALA A 273 -4.38 -12.93 3.53
C ALA A 273 -5.67 -12.11 3.76
N SER A 274 -6.32 -12.32 4.91
CA SER A 274 -7.49 -11.57 5.35
C SER A 274 -7.41 -11.30 6.85
N TRP A 275 -7.95 -10.16 7.27
CA TRP A 275 -8.05 -9.84 8.70
C TRP A 275 -8.88 -10.86 9.48
N LEU A 276 -9.97 -11.36 8.88
CA LEU A 276 -10.84 -12.36 9.51
C LEU A 276 -10.09 -13.67 9.76
N SER A 277 -9.37 -14.19 8.75
CA SER A 277 -8.58 -15.41 8.91
C SER A 277 -7.44 -15.21 9.90
N ALA A 278 -6.72 -14.09 9.83
CA ALA A 278 -5.59 -13.83 10.71
C ALA A 278 -6.02 -13.74 12.19
N LEU A 279 -7.09 -12.99 12.50
CA LEU A 279 -7.59 -12.87 13.88
C LEU A 279 -8.16 -14.19 14.40
N HIS A 280 -8.84 -14.96 13.55
CA HIS A 280 -9.35 -16.28 13.94
C HIS A 280 -8.20 -17.25 14.27
N THR A 281 -7.18 -17.32 13.42
CA THR A 281 -5.98 -18.13 13.66
C THR A 281 -5.25 -17.71 14.93
N LEU A 282 -5.01 -16.41 15.14
CA LEU A 282 -4.32 -15.92 16.34
C LEU A 282 -5.12 -16.13 17.63
N ALA A 283 -6.45 -16.09 17.55
CA ALA A 283 -7.32 -16.42 18.68
C ALA A 283 -7.28 -17.92 19.00
N ALA A 284 -7.26 -18.79 17.98
CA ALA A 284 -7.12 -20.24 18.16
C ALA A 284 -5.75 -20.63 18.72
N GLU A 285 -4.69 -19.91 18.34
CA GLU A 285 -3.34 -20.06 18.88
C GLU A 285 -3.16 -19.47 20.30
N GLY A 286 -4.12 -18.68 20.78
CA GLY A 286 -4.04 -18.00 22.07
C GLY A 286 -3.11 -16.78 22.10
N ARG A 287 -2.55 -16.35 20.96
CA ARG A 287 -1.75 -15.12 20.87
C ARG A 287 -2.59 -13.87 21.09
N VAL A 288 -3.86 -13.92 20.68
CA VAL A 288 -4.85 -12.85 20.89
C VAL A 288 -5.94 -13.37 21.81
N ASP A 289 -6.21 -12.64 22.89
CA ASP A 289 -7.27 -12.99 23.83
C ASP A 289 -8.65 -12.95 23.14
N ARG A 290 -9.34 -14.09 23.15
CA ARG A 290 -10.69 -14.23 22.61
C ARG A 290 -11.68 -13.30 23.32
N GLU A 291 -11.52 -13.10 24.61
CA GLU A 291 -12.34 -12.21 25.43
C GLU A 291 -12.19 -10.74 24.97
N LEU A 292 -10.99 -10.33 24.57
CA LEU A 292 -10.71 -9.01 23.98
C LEU A 292 -11.44 -8.82 22.64
N LEU A 293 -11.42 -9.82 21.77
CA LEU A 293 -12.11 -9.76 20.46
C LEU A 293 -13.63 -9.67 20.64
N LEU A 294 -14.21 -10.50 21.51
CA LEU A 294 -15.65 -10.49 21.79
C LEU A 294 -16.09 -9.16 22.41
N ARG A 295 -15.36 -8.68 23.44
CA ARG A 295 -15.63 -7.37 24.06
C ARG A 295 -15.50 -6.23 23.05
N GLY A 296 -14.49 -6.28 22.18
CA GLY A 296 -14.28 -5.32 21.10
C GLY A 296 -15.46 -5.25 20.13
N CYS A 297 -15.92 -6.41 19.64
CA CYS A 297 -17.09 -6.51 18.76
C CYS A 297 -18.36 -5.94 19.41
N VAL A 298 -18.65 -6.35 20.66
CA VAL A 298 -19.83 -5.86 21.39
C VAL A 298 -19.76 -4.35 21.63
N GLY A 299 -18.61 -3.85 22.08
CA GLY A 299 -18.39 -2.41 22.26
C GLY A 299 -18.58 -1.62 20.96
N ARG A 300 -18.16 -2.19 19.83
CA ARG A 300 -18.39 -1.58 18.50
C ARG A 300 -19.86 -1.54 18.11
N PHE A 301 -20.64 -2.57 18.43
CA PHE A 301 -22.08 -2.60 18.20
C PHE A 301 -22.83 -1.58 19.07
N LEU A 302 -22.42 -1.44 20.34
CA LEU A 302 -22.99 -0.44 21.26
C LEU A 302 -22.74 1.00 20.81
N ARG A 303 -21.55 1.29 20.25
CA ARG A 303 -21.24 2.61 19.67
C ARG A 303 -22.06 2.95 18.43
N GLY A 304 -22.68 1.95 17.78
CA GLY A 304 -23.48 2.14 16.57
C GLY A 304 -22.65 2.51 15.32
N GLY A 305 -23.30 2.61 14.17
CA GLY A 305 -22.63 2.91 12.90
C GLY A 305 -23.45 2.45 11.69
N SER A 306 -22.96 2.75 10.49
CA SER A 306 -23.61 2.27 9.26
C SER A 306 -23.55 0.74 9.19
N VAL A 307 -24.49 0.13 8.46
CA VAL A 307 -24.49 -1.33 8.24
C VAL A 307 -23.18 -1.78 7.59
N THR A 308 -22.64 -0.96 6.68
CA THR A 308 -21.39 -1.24 5.97
C THR A 308 -20.20 -1.25 6.92
N ASP A 309 -20.13 -0.31 7.87
CA ASP A 309 -19.02 -0.22 8.82
C ASP A 309 -19.05 -1.34 9.88
N LEU A 310 -20.24 -1.83 10.22
CA LEU A 310 -20.40 -2.90 11.22
C LEU A 310 -20.26 -4.31 10.63
N ARG A 311 -20.28 -4.44 9.30
CA ARG A 311 -20.28 -5.74 8.61
C ARG A 311 -19.07 -6.61 8.96
N PHE A 312 -17.88 -6.00 9.00
CA PHE A 312 -16.65 -6.71 9.38
C PHE A 312 -16.74 -7.28 10.79
N PHE A 313 -17.17 -6.48 11.75
CA PHE A 313 -17.27 -6.89 13.16
C PHE A 313 -18.36 -7.94 13.39
N ALA A 314 -19.47 -7.87 12.64
CA ALA A 314 -20.49 -8.91 12.64
C ALA A 314 -19.94 -10.25 12.13
N ARG A 315 -19.19 -10.23 11.02
CA ARG A 315 -18.53 -11.43 10.48
C ARG A 315 -17.50 -12.02 11.43
N LEU A 316 -16.69 -11.18 12.07
CA LEU A 316 -15.73 -11.63 13.08
C LEU A 316 -16.44 -12.27 14.27
N HIS A 317 -17.54 -11.66 14.73
CA HIS A 317 -18.34 -12.20 15.83
C HIS A 317 -18.99 -13.54 15.48
N GLU A 318 -19.52 -13.70 14.25
CA GLU A 318 -20.04 -14.97 13.74
C GLU A 318 -18.94 -16.04 13.65
N LEU A 319 -17.77 -15.68 13.11
CA LEU A 319 -16.63 -16.59 12.95
C LEU A 319 -16.06 -17.08 14.29
N LEU A 320 -16.12 -16.25 15.34
CA LEU A 320 -15.69 -16.65 16.67
C LEU A 320 -16.64 -17.68 17.30
N GLU A 321 -17.88 -17.82 16.84
CA GLU A 321 -18.91 -18.72 17.41
C GLU A 321 -18.97 -18.63 18.96
N PRO A 322 -19.37 -17.47 19.53
CA PRO A 322 -19.42 -17.31 20.99
C PRO A 322 -20.37 -18.33 21.62
N SER A 323 -19.88 -18.97 22.68
CA SER A 323 -20.64 -19.93 23.45
C SER A 323 -21.82 -19.26 24.17
N PRO A 324 -22.89 -20.01 24.50
CA PRO A 324 -24.02 -19.47 25.25
C PRO A 324 -23.62 -18.85 26.59
N ALA A 325 -22.58 -19.35 27.26
CA ALA A 325 -22.06 -18.80 28.52
C ALA A 325 -21.38 -17.42 28.30
N GLU A 326 -20.58 -17.28 27.24
CA GLU A 326 -19.96 -16.00 26.86
C GLU A 326 -21.03 -14.96 26.49
N VAL A 327 -22.08 -15.36 25.77
CA VAL A 327 -23.22 -14.48 25.46
C VAL A 327 -23.99 -14.10 26.72
N ALA A 328 -24.26 -15.06 27.61
CA ALA A 328 -24.99 -14.82 28.86
C ALA A 328 -24.26 -13.84 29.78
N SER A 329 -22.93 -13.93 29.88
CA SER A 329 -22.10 -13.00 30.65
C SER A 329 -22.20 -11.54 30.19
N ARG A 330 -22.66 -11.31 28.94
CA ARG A 330 -22.78 -10.00 28.29
C ARG A 330 -24.21 -9.70 27.84
N ALA A 331 -25.20 -10.40 28.38
CA ALA A 331 -26.58 -10.30 27.94
C ALA A 331 -27.10 -8.85 27.96
N GLY A 332 -26.72 -8.06 28.98
CA GLY A 332 -27.11 -6.64 29.08
C GLY A 332 -26.62 -5.77 27.92
N ASP A 333 -25.41 -6.03 27.41
CA ASP A 333 -24.83 -5.28 26.30
C ASP A 333 -25.45 -5.70 24.96
N TYR A 334 -25.72 -7.00 24.78
CA TYR A 334 -26.43 -7.47 23.59
C TYR A 334 -27.87 -6.94 23.50
N LEU A 335 -28.56 -6.80 24.63
CA LEU A 335 -29.92 -6.23 24.70
C LEU A 335 -29.96 -4.72 24.47
N ARG A 336 -28.88 -4.00 24.80
CA ARG A 336 -28.76 -2.54 24.59
C ARG A 336 -28.32 -2.17 23.17
N SER A 337 -27.79 -3.13 22.41
CA SER A 337 -27.41 -2.91 21.01
C SER A 337 -28.64 -2.65 20.14
N PRO A 338 -28.70 -1.53 19.38
CA PRO A 338 -29.88 -1.12 18.61
C PRO A 338 -30.27 -2.05 17.44
N ARG A 339 -29.67 -3.24 17.32
CA ARG A 339 -30.00 -4.27 16.33
C ARG A 339 -30.63 -5.55 16.90
N SER A 340 -31.02 -5.60 18.18
CA SER A 340 -31.63 -6.80 18.76
C SER A 340 -33.11 -7.04 18.34
N ASN A 341 -33.51 -6.64 17.13
CA ASN A 341 -34.77 -7.09 16.53
C ASN A 341 -34.59 -7.83 15.19
N ALA A 342 -33.39 -8.37 14.93
CA ALA A 342 -33.17 -9.31 13.83
C ALA A 342 -32.38 -10.54 14.31
N ARG A 343 -33.13 -11.59 14.71
CA ARG A 343 -32.78 -13.02 14.73
C ARG A 343 -31.29 -13.37 14.92
N SER A 344 -30.85 -13.54 16.16
CA SER A 344 -29.70 -14.39 16.46
C SER A 344 -30.02 -15.89 16.24
N PRO A 345 -29.07 -16.73 15.80
CA PRO A 345 -29.26 -18.17 15.59
C PRO A 345 -29.66 -18.97 16.84
N ALA A 346 -29.46 -18.39 18.03
CA ALA A 346 -29.83 -18.97 19.32
C ALA A 346 -31.36 -19.18 19.51
N GLY A 347 -32.20 -18.59 18.67
CA GLY A 347 -33.66 -18.78 18.70
C GLY A 347 -34.19 -20.02 17.97
N ARG A 348 -33.34 -20.86 17.35
CA ARG A 348 -33.78 -22.03 16.56
C ARG A 348 -33.70 -23.39 17.26
N ARG A 349 -33.34 -23.45 18.55
CA ARG A 349 -33.38 -24.68 19.34
C ARG A 349 -34.21 -24.52 20.61
N ARG A 350 -35.51 -24.35 20.46
CA ARG A 350 -36.49 -24.75 21.46
C ARG A 350 -37.83 -24.93 20.77
N ILE A 351 -38.56 -25.95 21.20
CA ILE A 351 -39.81 -26.51 20.63
C ILE A 351 -39.57 -27.55 19.52
N ARG A 352 -39.04 -28.70 19.93
CA ARG A 352 -39.62 -30.02 19.57
C ARG A 352 -39.07 -31.14 20.46
N LEU A 353 -39.55 -31.15 21.69
CA LEU A 353 -39.61 -32.31 22.60
C LEU A 353 -40.81 -31.98 23.51
N GLY A 354 -41.92 -32.71 23.62
CA GLY A 354 -42.46 -33.89 22.96
C GLY A 354 -43.82 -34.14 23.60
N THR A 355 -44.81 -34.62 22.84
CA THR A 355 -45.97 -35.38 23.37
C THR A 355 -46.41 -36.34 22.27
N GLY A 356 -46.48 -37.62 22.63
CA GLY A 356 -46.50 -38.76 21.71
C GLY A 356 -47.87 -39.17 21.16
N SER A 357 -47.81 -40.29 20.43
CA SER A 357 -48.86 -41.17 19.90
C SER A 357 -49.90 -40.49 18.99
N THR A 358 -50.11 -40.92 17.75
CA THR A 358 -50.52 -42.29 17.38
C THR A 358 -50.31 -42.50 15.87
N SER A 359 -50.07 -43.76 15.50
CA SER A 359 -49.92 -44.36 14.17
C SER A 359 -50.84 -43.85 13.04
N VAL A 360 -50.34 -43.85 11.79
CA VAL A 360 -50.76 -44.79 10.71
C VAL A 360 -49.89 -44.58 9.44
N ASN A 361 -49.41 -45.72 8.92
CA ASN A 361 -48.87 -46.04 7.59
C ASN A 361 -49.19 -45.09 6.40
N ARG A 362 -48.20 -44.89 5.49
CA ARG A 362 -48.07 -45.60 4.20
C ARG A 362 -46.91 -45.01 3.35
N ARG A 363 -46.23 -45.90 2.62
CA ARG A 363 -45.08 -45.69 1.71
C ARG A 363 -45.46 -44.96 0.41
N GLU A 364 -44.40 -44.64 -0.34
CA GLU A 364 -44.28 -44.12 -1.73
C GLU A 364 -44.08 -42.59 -1.80
N GLY A 365 -43.17 -41.99 -2.54
CA GLY A 365 -42.17 -42.45 -3.51
C GLY A 365 -41.57 -41.21 -4.19
N SER A 366 -40.28 -41.28 -4.54
CA SER A 366 -39.60 -40.58 -5.64
C SER A 366 -39.47 -39.04 -5.72
N SER A 367 -38.22 -38.65 -6.02
CA SER A 367 -37.76 -37.52 -6.83
C SER A 367 -37.71 -36.11 -6.22
N GLY A 368 -36.49 -35.57 -6.20
CA GLY A 368 -36.13 -34.29 -5.61
C GLY A 368 -36.65 -33.08 -6.39
N GLY A 369 -37.26 -32.16 -5.65
CA GLY A 369 -37.57 -30.81 -6.09
C GLY A 369 -36.59 -29.81 -5.49
N ARG A 370 -35.87 -29.09 -6.36
CA ARG A 370 -35.11 -27.87 -6.02
C ARG A 370 -36.09 -26.68 -5.88
N PRO A 371 -35.87 -25.74 -4.94
CA PRO A 371 -36.77 -24.61 -4.71
C PRO A 371 -36.62 -23.47 -5.74
N PRO A 372 -37.65 -22.61 -5.89
CA PRO A 372 -37.84 -21.75 -7.06
C PRO A 372 -37.26 -20.35 -6.83
N TRP A 373 -36.06 -20.11 -7.35
CA TRP A 373 -35.56 -18.78 -7.74
C TRP A 373 -34.35 -18.96 -8.65
N TRP A 374 -34.55 -19.72 -9.72
CA TRP A 374 -33.57 -19.83 -10.79
C TRP A 374 -34.33 -19.67 -12.10
N SER A 375 -34.11 -18.54 -12.77
CA SER A 375 -34.46 -18.37 -14.18
C SER A 375 -33.24 -17.77 -14.88
N PRO A 376 -32.59 -18.52 -15.77
CA PRO A 376 -31.52 -18.01 -16.61
C PRO A 376 -32.15 -17.33 -17.83
N SER A 377 -31.98 -16.01 -17.95
CA SER A 377 -32.31 -15.32 -19.20
C SER A 377 -31.19 -15.54 -20.20
N SER A 378 -31.42 -16.50 -21.09
CA SER A 378 -30.79 -16.56 -22.41
C SER A 378 -31.29 -15.38 -23.25
N ARG A 379 -30.36 -14.57 -23.76
CA ARG A 379 -30.61 -13.84 -25.00
C ARG A 379 -29.37 -13.93 -25.89
N THR A 380 -29.64 -14.46 -27.06
CA THR A 380 -28.78 -14.88 -28.16
C THR A 380 -27.91 -13.75 -28.69
N ASN A 381 -26.63 -14.05 -28.88
CA ASN A 381 -25.66 -13.21 -29.58
C ASN A 381 -25.57 -13.70 -31.04
N THR A 382 -26.01 -12.87 -31.98
CA THR A 382 -25.68 -12.96 -33.40
C THR A 382 -25.20 -11.58 -33.82
N GLY A 383 -23.90 -11.45 -34.15
CA GLY A 383 -23.37 -10.31 -34.89
C GLY A 383 -23.81 -10.37 -36.37
N PRO A 384 -23.31 -9.50 -37.28
CA PRO A 384 -22.17 -8.58 -37.14
C PRO A 384 -22.46 -7.14 -37.65
N GLY A 385 -21.50 -6.22 -37.53
CA GLY A 385 -21.56 -4.95 -38.27
C GLY A 385 -20.69 -3.82 -37.72
N GLN A 386 -19.73 -3.37 -38.53
CA GLN A 386 -18.92 -2.17 -38.34
C GLN A 386 -19.77 -0.91 -38.11
N GLU A 387 -19.32 0.03 -37.28
CA GLU A 387 -19.03 1.42 -37.71
C GLU A 387 -18.64 2.35 -36.53
N ARG A 388 -17.52 3.05 -36.75
CA ARG A 388 -17.20 4.45 -36.42
C ARG A 388 -17.24 4.94 -34.94
N ARG A 389 -16.03 5.22 -34.44
CA ARG A 389 -15.76 6.16 -33.34
C ARG A 389 -16.04 7.61 -33.79
N PRO A 390 -16.63 8.48 -32.95
CA PRO A 390 -16.62 9.91 -33.22
C PRO A 390 -15.31 10.54 -32.74
N VAL A 391 -14.69 11.29 -33.66
CA VAL A 391 -13.55 12.17 -33.47
C VAL A 391 -14.03 13.45 -32.80
N SER A 392 -13.49 13.78 -31.63
CA SER A 392 -13.69 15.08 -30.99
C SER A 392 -12.85 16.15 -31.71
N ARG A 393 -13.51 16.95 -32.57
CA ARG A 393 -12.94 18.15 -33.19
C ARG A 393 -12.77 19.24 -32.12
N TRP A 394 -11.54 19.72 -31.97
CA TRP A 394 -11.24 21.02 -31.39
C TRP A 394 -11.61 22.10 -32.41
N CYS A 395 -12.51 23.00 -32.03
CA CYS A 395 -12.87 24.18 -32.79
C CYS A 395 -11.75 25.23 -32.70
N ALA A 396 -11.20 25.61 -33.86
CA ALA A 396 -10.47 26.85 -34.05
C ALA A 396 -11.46 28.03 -34.08
N ARG A 397 -11.15 29.09 -33.35
CA ARG A 397 -11.71 30.44 -33.59
C ARG A 397 -10.79 31.16 -34.57
N PRO A 398 -11.33 31.83 -35.61
CA PRO A 398 -10.58 32.80 -36.38
C PRO A 398 -10.70 34.18 -35.73
N ASP A 399 -9.66 35.00 -35.81
CA ASP A 399 -9.83 36.39 -36.26
C ASP A 399 -8.48 37.08 -36.53
N ARG A 400 -8.40 37.57 -37.77
CA ARG A 400 -7.65 38.69 -38.35
C ARG A 400 -6.15 38.60 -38.56
#